data_AF-A0A0F5EQA0-F1
#
_entry.id   AF-A0A0F5EQA0-F1
#
_cell.length_a   1.000
_cell.length_b   1.000
_cell.length_c   1.000
_cell.angle_alpha   90.00
_cell.angle_beta   90.00
_cell.angle_gamma   90.00
#
_symmetry.space_group_name_H-M   'P 1'
#
loop_
_entity.id
_entity.type
_entity.pdbx_description
1 polymer ?
#
loop_
_entity_poly.entity_id
_entity_poly.type
_entity_poly.pdbx_seq_one_letter_code
_entity_poly.pdbx_strand_id
1 'polypeptide(L)' 'MMLLSGCSTKIKTEYHLPPSIYLIPCQQTAFNGSTYGDAIIYLRVVQKEREICAGRLSGVIEWSKSNGNAL' A
#
# COMPACT_ATOMS: atom_id res chain seq x y z
N MET A 1 -1.55 40.01 -36.70
CA MET A 1 -0.88 38.80 -36.17
C MET A 1 -1.18 38.74 -34.67
N MET A 2 -2.23 38.02 -34.26
CA MET A 2 -2.60 37.90 -32.85
C MET A 2 -1.72 36.82 -32.22
N LEU A 3 -0.76 37.22 -31.38
CA LEU A 3 0.07 36.30 -30.61
C LEU A 3 -0.74 35.83 -29.39
N LEU A 4 -1.19 34.58 -29.42
CA LEU A 4 -1.75 33.92 -28.23
C LEU A 4 -0.62 33.70 -27.23
N SER A 5 -0.54 34.57 -26.21
CA SER A 5 0.27 34.34 -25.02
C SER A 5 -0.34 33.19 -24.22
N GLY A 6 0.04 31.96 -24.60
CA GLY A 6 -0.28 30.78 -23.80
C GLY A 6 0.37 30.92 -22.42
N CYS A 7 -0.44 31.14 -21.38
CA CYS A 7 0.00 31.00 -19.99
C CYS A 7 0.38 29.54 -19.75
N SER A 8 1.67 29.23 -19.90
CA SER A 8 2.25 28.00 -19.35
C SER A 8 2.41 28.18 -17.85
N THR A 9 1.30 28.16 -17.11
CA THR A 9 1.35 28.04 -15.66
C THR A 9 1.89 26.65 -15.36
N LYS A 10 3.11 26.56 -14.80
CA LYS A 10 3.65 25.29 -14.33
C LYS A 10 2.67 24.70 -13.32
N ILE A 11 1.92 23.68 -13.73
CA ILE A 11 1.06 22.93 -12.83
C ILE A 11 2.00 22.25 -11.84
N LYS A 12 1.98 22.69 -10.58
CA LYS A 12 2.63 21.97 -9.49
C LYS A 12 1.72 20.80 -9.14
N THR A 13 2.02 19.62 -9.66
CA THR A 13 1.34 18.40 -9.26
C THR A 13 1.79 18.05 -7.85
N GLU A 14 0.91 18.22 -6.87
CA GLU A 14 1.14 17.75 -5.51
C GLU A 14 0.72 16.29 -5.42
N TYR A 15 1.68 15.41 -5.11
CA TYR A 15 1.40 14.00 -4.90
C TYR A 15 0.95 13.79 -3.46
N HIS A 16 -0.34 13.53 -3.26
CA HIS A 16 -0.84 13.04 -1.99
C HIS A 16 -0.55 11.54 -1.90
N LEU A 17 0.17 11.12 -0.86
CA LEU A 17 0.45 9.72 -0.57
C LEU A 17 -0.37 9.25 0.64
N PRO A 18 -0.70 7.95 0.72
CA PRO A 18 -1.26 7.38 1.93
C PRO A 18 -0.34 7.58 3.14
N PRO A 19 -0.88 7.53 4.37
CA PRO A 19 -0.07 7.41 5.58
C PRO A 19 1.03 6.36 5.42
N SER A 20 2.26 6.72 5.81
CA SER A 20 3.46 5.89 5.58
C SER A 20 3.36 4.48 6.18
N ILE A 21 2.58 4.31 7.25
CA ILE A 21 2.32 3.02 7.90
C ILE A 21 1.66 2.00 6.95
N TYR A 22 0.85 2.46 6.00
CA TYR A 22 0.19 1.59 5.03
C TYR A 22 1.11 1.15 3.89
N LEU A 23 2.19 1.91 3.66
CA LEU A 23 3.16 1.66 2.60
C LEU A 23 4.31 0.75 3.04
N ILE A 24 4.35 0.36 4.32
CA ILE A 24 5.36 -0.58 4.81
C ILE A 24 5.15 -1.93 4.13
N PRO A 25 6.18 -2.50 3.47
CA PRO A 25 6.09 -3.81 2.83
C PRO A 25 5.54 -4.87 3.77
N CYS A 26 4.70 -5.76 3.24
CA CYS A 26 4.16 -6.86 4.01
C CYS A 26 5.26 -7.87 4.30
N GLN A 27 5.31 -8.33 5.56
CA GLN A 27 6.25 -9.36 5.96
C GLN A 27 5.93 -10.67 5.25
N GLN A 28 6.98 -11.36 4.80
CA GLN A 28 6.90 -12.67 4.16
C GLN A 28 7.95 -13.56 4.81
N THR A 29 7.59 -14.20 5.92
CA THR A 29 8.50 -15.15 6.56
C THR A 29 8.67 -16.38 5.67
N ALA A 30 9.90 -16.88 5.52
CA ALA A 30 10.17 -18.11 4.79
C ALA A 30 9.86 -19.36 5.66
N PHE A 31 9.35 -20.42 5.04
CA PHE A 31 9.18 -21.71 5.71
C PHE A 31 10.50 -22.49 5.73
N ASN A 32 11.01 -22.77 6.93
CA ASN A 32 12.24 -23.54 7.15
C ASN A 32 12.01 -24.82 7.98
N GLY A 33 10.75 -25.23 8.15
CA GLY A 33 10.39 -26.40 8.94
C GLY A 33 10.62 -27.72 8.21
N SER A 34 10.73 -28.81 8.95
CA SER A 34 10.91 -30.16 8.39
C SER A 34 9.79 -31.12 8.77
N THR A 35 8.91 -30.72 9.69
CA THR A 35 7.81 -31.54 10.19
C THR A 35 6.45 -30.90 9.90
N TYR A 36 5.39 -31.71 9.97
CA TYR A 36 4.03 -31.21 9.93
C TYR A 36 3.73 -30.23 11.07
N GLY A 37 4.32 -30.46 12.26
CA GLY A 37 4.20 -29.54 13.40
C GLY A 37 4.76 -28.15 13.08
N ASP A 38 5.92 -28.09 12.43
CA ASP A 38 6.52 -26.83 11.99
C ASP A 38 5.63 -26.10 10.98
N ALA A 39 4.97 -26.85 10.08
CA ALA A 39 4.05 -26.28 9.10
C ALA A 39 2.84 -25.62 9.78
N ILE A 40 2.28 -26.21 10.84
CA ILE A 40 1.17 -25.62 11.60
C ILE A 40 1.61 -24.35 12.34
N ILE A 41 2.81 -24.36 12.93
CA ILE A 41 3.36 -23.18 13.60
C ILE A 41 3.59 -22.05 12.58
N TYR A 42 4.19 -22.39 11.43
CA TYR A 42 4.42 -21.46 10.34
C TYR A 42 3.12 -20.89 9.76
N LEU A 43 2.07 -21.72 9.62
CA LEU A 43 0.76 -21.26 9.17
C LEU A 43 0.23 -20.13 10.06
N ARG A 44 0.36 -20.25 11.40
CA ARG A 44 -0.05 -19.21 12.34
C ARG A 44 0.74 -17.91 12.15
N VAL A 45 2.04 -18.01 11.87
CA VAL A 45 2.88 -16.83 11.56
C VAL A 45 2.37 -16.14 10.31
N VAL A 46 2.17 -16.88 9.21
CA VAL A 46 1.70 -16.33 7.93
C VAL A 46 0.28 -15.77 8.05
N GLN A 47 -0.60 -16.38 8.84
CA GLN A 47 -1.95 -15.84 9.11
C GLN A 47 -1.87 -14.45 9.73
N LYS A 48 -1.06 -14.30 10.79
CA LYS A 48 -0.86 -13.00 11.46
C LYS A 48 -0.26 -11.96 10.51
N GLU A 49 0.73 -12.34 9.70
CA GLU A 49 1.35 -11.44 8.71
C GLU A 49 0.32 -10.94 7.69
N ARG A 50 -0.54 -11.85 7.20
CA ARG A 50 -1.61 -11.52 6.25
C ARG A 50 -2.67 -10.63 6.85
N GLU A 51 -3.07 -10.84 8.11
CA GLU A 51 -4.03 -9.97 8.80
C GLU A 51 -3.51 -8.52 8.90
N ILE A 52 -2.24 -8.35 9.29
CA ILE A 52 -1.61 -7.02 9.35
C ILE A 52 -1.52 -6.39 7.96
N CYS A 53 -1.09 -7.16 6.96
CA CYS A 53 -0.99 -6.71 5.57
C CYS A 53 -2.35 -6.27 5.01
N ALA A 54 -3.39 -7.07 5.25
CA ALA A 54 -4.75 -6.76 4.84
C ALA A 54 -5.27 -5.47 5.50
N GLY A 55 -4.97 -5.26 6.79
CA GLY A 55 -5.31 -4.01 7.48
C GLY A 55 -4.65 -2.78 6.85
N ARG A 56 -3.37 -2.88 6.45
CA ARG A 56 -2.68 -1.81 5.72
C ARG A 56 -3.32 -1.53 4.37
N LEU A 57 -3.65 -2.58 3.61
CA LEU A 57 -4.32 -2.44 2.31
C LEU A 57 -5.70 -1.78 2.45
N SER A 58 -6.50 -2.19 3.43
CA SER A 58 -7.77 -1.52 3.75
C SER A 58 -7.56 -0.04 4.05
N GLY A 59 -6.52 0.30 4.81
CA GLY A 59 -6.14 1.69 5.07
C GLY A 59 -5.79 2.49 3.82
N VAL A 60 -5.07 1.90 2.85
CA VAL A 60 -4.81 2.53 1.55
C VAL A 60 -6.12 2.76 0.79
N ILE A 61 -7.01 1.76 0.74
CA ILE A 61 -8.29 1.85 0.02
C ILE A 61 -9.17 2.96 0.63
N GLU A 62 -9.28 3.01 1.95
CA GLU A 62 -10.06 4.04 2.67
C GLU A 62 -9.46 5.44 2.49
N TRP A 63 -8.13 5.55 2.57
CA TRP A 63 -7.43 6.80 2.27
C TRP A 63 -7.70 7.24 0.82
N SER A 64 -7.67 6.33 -0.14
CA SER A 64 -7.90 6.65 -1.55
C SER A 64 -9.31 7.18 -1.78
N LYS A 65 -10.32 6.50 -1.20
CA LYS A 65 -11.73 6.92 -1.25
C LYS A 65 -11.96 8.31 -0.65
N SER A 66 -11.31 8.62 0.47
CA SER A 66 -11.45 9.94 1.12
C SER A 66 -10.74 11.08 0.37
N ASN A 67 -9.76 10.78 -0.48
CA ASN A 67 -8.99 11.77 -1.25
C ASN A 67 -9.40 11.86 -2.73
N GLY A 68 -10.50 11.22 -3.14
CA GLY A 68 -10.97 11.24 -4.53
C GLY A 68 -10.05 10.50 -5.51
N ASN A 69 -9.13 9.68 -4.99
CA ASN A 69 -8.25 8.83 -5.78
C ASN A 69 -8.97 7.50 -6.04
N ALA A 70 -9.08 7.09 -7.30
CA ALA A 70 -9.59 5.76 -7.65
C ALA A 70 -8.46 4.73 -7.53
N LEU A 71 -8.60 3.79 -6.59
CA LEU A 71 -7.91 2.51 -6.54
C LEU A 71 -8.94 1.39 -6.77
#